data_AF-A0A1Q7E4Q5-F1
#
_entry.id   AF-A0A1Q7E4Q5-F1
#
_cell.length_a   1.000
_cell.length_b   1.000
_cell.length_c   1.000
_cell.angle_alpha   90.00
_cell.angle_beta   90.00
_cell.angle_gamma   90.00
#
_symmetry.space_group_name_H-M   'P 1'
#
loop_
_entity.id
_entity.type
_entity.pdbx_description
1 polymer ?
#
loop_
_entity_poly.entity_id
_entity_poly.type
_entity_poly.pdbx_seq_one_letter_code
_entity_poly.pdbx_strand_id
1 'polypeptide(L)'
;MHDANHNPLNGATVVGHWSVIGLNSDTCTSGDLGGNGTCIVLFPSLKRNVTSVNFTVVSVTMDGRTYDRTFNHDPDGDSNGTTIKVLRP
;
A
#
# COMPACT_ATOMS: atom_id res chain seq x y z
N MET A 1 2.42 -7.86 -0.36
CA MET A 1 2.99 -8.12 -1.70
C MET A 1 3.44 -9.56 -1.76
N HIS A 2 2.88 -10.33 -2.68
CA HIS A 2 3.21 -11.73 -2.86
C HIS A 2 3.06 -12.13 -4.33
N ASP A 3 3.58 -13.30 -4.70
CA ASP A 3 3.41 -13.88 -6.03
C ASP A 3 2.12 -14.72 -6.15
N ALA A 4 1.93 -15.38 -7.28
CA ALA A 4 0.76 -16.23 -7.55
C ALA A 4 0.63 -17.43 -6.59
N ASN A 5 1.72 -17.85 -5.94
CA ASN A 5 1.73 -18.91 -4.94
C ASN A 5 1.57 -18.36 -3.51
N HIS A 6 1.25 -17.08 -3.36
CA HIS A 6 1.20 -16.35 -2.09
C HIS A 6 2.54 -16.28 -1.35
N ASN A 7 3.66 -16.50 -2.04
CA ASN A 7 4.97 -16.27 -1.43
C ASN A 7 5.25 -14.77 -1.34
N PRO A 8 5.67 -14.26 -0.18
CA PRO A 8 5.95 -12.84 0.00
C PRO A 8 7.08 -12.36 -0.93
N LEU A 9 6.93 -11.14 -1.44
CA LEU A 9 7.89 -10.52 -2.35
C LEU A 9 8.50 -9.27 -1.73
N ASN A 10 9.80 -9.29 -1.50
CA ASN A 10 10.59 -8.13 -1.08
C ASN A 10 11.23 -7.44 -2.30
N GLY A 11 11.45 -6.13 -2.21
CA GLY A 11 12.08 -5.33 -3.28
C GLY A 11 11.10 -4.73 -4.30
N ALA A 12 9.78 -4.89 -4.12
CA ALA A 12 8.80 -4.23 -4.98
C ALA A 12 8.56 -2.80 -4.50
N THR A 13 8.79 -1.82 -5.36
CA THR A 13 8.47 -0.43 -5.09
C THR A 13 6.99 -0.20 -5.32
N VAL A 14 6.28 0.24 -4.30
CA VAL A 14 4.86 0.62 -4.38
C VAL A 14 4.79 2.13 -4.35
N VAL A 15 4.09 2.71 -5.31
CA VAL A 15 3.72 4.13 -5.34
C VAL A 15 2.21 4.21 -5.16
N GLY A 16 1.76 5.04 -4.24
CA GLY A 16 0.37 5.32 -4.01
C GLY A 16 0.08 6.81 -3.94
N HIS A 17 -1.09 7.15 -3.44
CA HIS A 17 -1.53 8.52 -3.21
C HIS A 17 -2.57 8.54 -2.10
N TRP A 18 -2.46 9.53 -1.21
CA TRP A 18 -3.44 9.78 -0.15
C TRP A 18 -4.58 10.68 -0.62
N SER A 19 -5.81 10.38 -0.22
CA SER A 19 -6.99 11.20 -0.57
C SER A 19 -6.97 12.63 -0.01
N VAL A 20 -6.00 12.95 0.85
CA VAL A 20 -5.78 14.29 1.38
C VAL A 20 -4.30 14.63 1.28
N ILE A 21 -4.01 15.90 1.03
CA ILE A 21 -2.65 16.44 1.04
C ILE A 21 -2.21 16.52 2.49
N GLY A 22 -1.09 15.89 2.85
CA GLY A 22 -0.66 15.95 4.23
C GLY A 22 0.78 15.54 4.53
N LEU A 23 1.45 14.67 3.75
CA LEU A 23 2.82 14.19 4.05
C LEU A 23 3.60 13.57 2.88
N ASN A 24 4.87 13.23 3.20
CA ASN A 24 6.03 13.08 2.30
C ASN A 24 6.27 11.67 1.72
N SER A 25 5.48 10.66 2.09
CA SER A 25 5.71 9.29 1.63
C SER A 25 4.45 8.68 1.02
N ASP A 26 4.43 8.76 -0.30
CA ASP A 26 3.54 8.03 -1.19
C ASP A 26 4.22 6.74 -1.70
N THR A 27 5.40 6.40 -1.19
CA THR A 27 6.24 5.35 -1.74
C THR A 27 6.91 4.52 -0.64
N CYS A 28 6.97 3.22 -0.85
CA CYS A 28 7.68 2.28 0.01
C CYS A 28 8.35 1.22 -0.88
N THR A 29 9.26 0.43 -0.30
CA THR A 29 9.66 -0.84 -0.89
C THR A 29 9.18 -1.98 -0.01
N SER A 30 8.63 -3.02 -0.62
CA SER A 30 8.19 -4.19 0.12
C SER A 30 9.38 -4.89 0.78
N GLY A 31 9.21 -5.31 2.03
CA GLY A 31 10.26 -5.92 2.84
C GLY A 31 11.12 -4.93 3.62
N ASP A 32 10.99 -3.63 3.37
CA ASP A 32 11.62 -2.61 4.20
C ASP A 32 11.17 -2.75 5.66
N LEU A 33 12.02 -2.29 6.59
CA LEU A 33 11.80 -2.37 8.04
C LEU A 33 11.62 -3.81 8.57
N GLY A 34 12.17 -4.81 7.86
CA GLY A 34 12.09 -6.22 8.25
C GLY A 34 10.76 -6.88 7.91
N GLY A 35 9.94 -6.23 7.08
CA GLY A 35 8.73 -6.79 6.53
C GLY A 35 8.97 -8.06 5.70
N ASN A 36 7.97 -8.94 5.63
CA ASN A 36 8.00 -10.08 4.72
C ASN A 36 6.92 -9.89 3.64
N GLY A 37 7.30 -9.25 2.55
CA GLY A 37 6.38 -8.83 1.49
C GLY A 37 5.48 -7.65 1.89
N THR A 38 5.70 -7.03 3.04
CA THR A 38 4.90 -5.89 3.51
C THR A 38 5.51 -4.57 3.06
N CYS A 39 4.67 -3.61 2.71
CA CYS A 39 5.04 -2.23 2.41
C CYS A 39 4.50 -1.36 3.55
N ILE A 40 5.33 -0.48 4.10
CA ILE A 40 4.92 0.42 5.18
C ILE A 40 4.99 1.85 4.67
N VAL A 41 3.83 2.51 4.62
CA VAL A 41 3.69 3.95 4.35
C VAL A 41 3.17 4.63 5.62
N LEU A 42 3.66 5.85 5.89
CA LEU A 42 3.34 6.60 7.09
C LEU A 42 2.60 7.88 6.74
N PHE A 43 1.46 8.11 7.42
CA PHE A 43 0.71 9.36 7.35
C PHE A 43 0.61 9.99 8.76
N PRO A 44 1.62 10.73 9.23
CA PRO A 44 1.76 11.07 10.65
C PRO A 44 0.71 11.98 11.27
N SER A 45 -0.15 12.68 10.50
CA SER A 45 -1.26 13.39 11.14
C SER A 45 -2.45 13.63 10.23
N LEU A 46 -3.65 13.60 10.82
CA LEU A 46 -4.89 14.01 10.19
C LEU A 46 -5.42 15.28 10.86
N LYS A 47 -6.03 16.17 10.08
CA LYS A 47 -6.81 17.28 10.64
C LYS A 47 -7.92 16.71 11.53
N ARG A 48 -8.25 17.38 12.64
CA ARG A 48 -9.23 16.90 13.63
C ARG A 48 -10.62 16.59 13.05
N ASN A 49 -11.02 17.24 11.95
CA ASN A 49 -12.29 17.00 11.28
C ASN A 49 -12.24 15.89 10.22
N VAL A 50 -11.07 15.30 9.95
CA VAL A 50 -10.89 14.18 9.03
C VAL A 50 -10.93 12.88 9.84
N THR A 51 -11.92 12.04 9.59
CA THR A 51 -12.16 10.79 10.32
C THR A 51 -11.57 9.56 9.62
N SER A 52 -11.29 9.68 8.32
CA SER A 52 -10.62 8.64 7.54
C SER A 52 -9.97 9.24 6.29
N VAL A 53 -9.00 8.51 5.75
CA VAL A 53 -8.36 8.80 4.45
C VAL A 53 -8.26 7.52 3.65
N ASN A 54 -8.15 7.64 2.33
CA ASN A 54 -7.85 6.51 1.47
C ASN A 54 -6.39 6.58 1.03
N PHE A 55 -5.69 5.45 1.06
CA PHE A 55 -4.47 5.23 0.31
C PHE A 55 -4.81 4.45 -0.96
N THR A 56 -4.50 5.01 -2.12
CA THR A 56 -4.71 4.33 -3.40
C THR A 56 -3.36 3.94 -3.98
N VAL A 57 -3.15 2.65 -4.21
CA VAL A 57 -1.99 2.14 -4.96
C VAL A 57 -2.12 2.59 -6.41
N VAL A 58 -1.12 3.32 -6.89
CA VAL A 58 -1.05 3.85 -8.26
C VAL A 58 -0.23 2.92 -9.14
N SER A 59 0.92 2.47 -8.66
CA SER A 59 1.78 1.55 -9.38
C SER A 59 2.61 0.68 -8.45
N VAL A 60 2.97 -0.50 -8.93
CA VAL A 60 3.96 -1.37 -8.31
C VAL A 60 4.98 -1.76 -9.37
N THR A 61 6.25 -1.64 -9.05
CA THR A 61 7.35 -1.99 -9.95
C THR A 61 8.37 -2.88 -9.24
N MET A 62 8.88 -3.89 -9.96
CA MET A 62 9.93 -4.77 -9.47
C MET A 62 10.67 -5.35 -10.68
N ASP A 63 12.01 -5.36 -10.63
CA ASP A 63 12.82 -5.87 -11.73
C ASP A 63 12.49 -7.35 -12.03
N GLY A 64 12.34 -7.66 -13.32
CA GLY A 64 12.02 -9.00 -13.79
C GLY A 64 10.59 -9.47 -13.50
N ARG A 65 9.70 -8.60 -13.01
CA ARG A 65 8.29 -8.94 -12.76
C ARG A 65 7.34 -7.88 -13.30
N THR A 66 6.18 -8.33 -13.76
CA THR A 66 5.09 -7.44 -14.18
C THR A 66 4.03 -7.41 -13.11
N TYR A 67 3.67 -6.21 -12.67
CA TYR A 67 2.54 -6.03 -11.78
C TYR A 67 1.23 -6.12 -12.54
N ASP A 68 0.34 -7.01 -12.11
CA ASP A 68 -1.02 -7.13 -12.61
C ASP A 68 -2.01 -6.79 -11.49
N ARG A 69 -2.60 -5.60 -11.62
CA ARG A 69 -3.55 -5.04 -10.66
C ARG A 69 -4.85 -5.84 -10.53
N THR A 70 -5.19 -6.69 -11.51
CA THR A 70 -6.42 -7.51 -11.44
C THR A 70 -6.32 -8.61 -10.39
N PHE A 71 -5.10 -8.94 -9.95
CA PHE A 71 -4.84 -9.83 -8.82
C PHE A 71 -4.73 -9.10 -7.49
N ASN A 72 -4.95 -7.78 -7.41
CA ASN A 72 -5.11 -7.14 -6.11
C ASN A 72 -6.34 -7.73 -5.42
N HIS A 73 -6.16 -8.14 -4.17
CA HIS A 73 -7.22 -8.69 -3.36
C HIS A 73 -6.95 -8.37 -1.89
N ASP A 74 -8.01 -8.50 -1.12
CA ASP A 74 -8.00 -8.33 0.31
C ASP A 74 -8.86 -9.44 0.93
N PRO A 75 -8.24 -10.41 1.62
CA PRO A 75 -8.96 -11.49 2.29
C PRO A 75 -9.91 -11.04 3.40
N ASP A 76 -9.62 -9.90 4.05
CA ASP A 76 -10.38 -9.41 5.19
C ASP A 76 -11.60 -8.58 4.75
N GLY A 77 -11.63 -8.16 3.48
CA GLY A 77 -12.79 -7.57 2.81
C GLY A 77 -13.09 -6.12 3.19
N ASP A 78 -12.15 -5.43 3.84
CA ASP A 78 -12.29 -4.00 4.18
C ASP A 78 -11.79 -3.07 3.05
N SER A 79 -11.14 -3.66 2.04
CA SER A 79 -10.61 -3.02 0.86
C SER A 79 -10.73 -3.92 -0.38
N ASN A 80 -10.13 -3.48 -1.49
CA ASN A 80 -9.99 -4.26 -2.72
C ASN A 80 -8.52 -4.49 -3.10
N GLY A 81 -7.61 -4.42 -2.12
CA GLY A 81 -6.15 -4.49 -2.32
C GLY A 81 -5.56 -3.33 -3.13
N THR A 82 -6.38 -2.35 -3.56
CA THR A 82 -5.95 -1.19 -4.35
C THR A 82 -6.21 0.12 -3.62
N THR A 83 -7.41 0.28 -3.07
CA THR A 83 -7.80 1.44 -2.27
C THR A 83 -8.08 0.99 -0.85
N ILE A 84 -7.23 1.43 0.07
CA ILE A 84 -7.23 1.04 1.47
C ILE A 84 -7.76 2.22 2.29
N LYS A 85 -8.84 2.01 3.03
CA LYS A 85 -9.42 3.03 3.91
C LYS A 85 -8.74 2.97 5.27
N VAL A 86 -8.05 4.04 5.65
CA VAL A 86 -7.41 4.19 6.95
C VAL A 86 -8.29 5.06 7.84
N LEU A 87 -8.75 4.49 8.96
CA LEU A 87 -9.50 5.21 9.96
C LEU A 87 -8.56 5.99 10.87
N ARG A 88 -9.01 7.16 11.32
CA ARG A 88 -8.33 7.85 12.41
C ARG A 88 -8.35 6.95 13.67
N PRO A 89 -7.26 6.90 14.47
CA PRO A 89 -7.24 6.23 15.77
C PRO A 89 -8.33 6.73 16.72
#